data_AF-A0A2H1WXC2-F1
#
_entry.id   AF-A0A2H1WXC2-F1
#
_cell.length_a   1.000
_cell.length_b   1.000
_cell.length_c   1.000
_cell.angle_alpha   90.00
_cell.angle_beta   90.00
_cell.angle_gamma   90.00
#
_symmetry.space_group_name_H-M   'P 1'
#
loop_
_entity.id
_entity.type
_entity.pdbx_description
1 polymer ?
#
loop_
_entity_poly.entity_id
_entity_poly.type
_entity_poly.pdbx_seq_one_letter_code
_entity_poly.pdbx_strand_id
1 'polypeptide(L)'
;MNRIWKKILFCVYRNAATNLVDQELLFCGNESGKLVAFRQLVQQGLKPPVLVFVQSKDRAKQLFKELIYDGINVDVIHADRTQLQRDNVVRSFRVGRIWVLICTELMGRGIDFRGVNLVINYDFPPSAIAYIHR
;
A
#
# COMPACT_ATOMS: atom_id res chain seq x y z
N MET A 1 -7.46 -8.12 22.94
CA MET A 1 -8.11 -7.39 21.83
C MET A 1 -7.20 -7.43 20.62
N ASN A 2 -7.30 -8.49 19.82
CA ASN A 2 -6.47 -8.67 18.63
C ASN A 2 -6.92 -7.67 17.57
N ARG A 3 -6.03 -6.77 17.15
CA ARG A 3 -6.28 -5.87 16.02
C ARG A 3 -6.37 -6.74 14.76
N ILE A 4 -7.58 -6.85 14.23
CA ILE A 4 -7.87 -7.53 12.97
C ILE A 4 -7.54 -6.54 11.86
N TRP A 5 -6.67 -6.96 10.96
CA TRP A 5 -6.16 -6.16 9.86
C TRP A 5 -7.13 -6.22 8.69
N LYS A 6 -7.48 -5.08 8.09
CA LYS A 6 -8.15 -5.04 6.79
C LYS A 6 -7.09 -4.98 5.69
N LYS A 7 -7.19 -5.86 4.69
CA LYS A 7 -6.39 -5.88 3.48
C LYS A 7 -7.34 -5.62 2.31
N ILE A 8 -7.25 -4.42 1.74
CA ILE A 8 -8.09 -4.04 0.60
C ILE A 8 -7.28 -4.32 -0.66
N LEU A 9 -7.80 -5.24 -1.45
CA LEU A 9 -7.27 -5.63 -2.72
C LEU A 9 -8.08 -4.94 -3.81
N PHE A 10 -7.50 -3.94 -4.45
CA PHE A 10 -8.08 -3.42 -5.69
C PHE A 10 -7.75 -4.40 -6.81
N CYS A 11 -8.75 -5.10 -7.30
CA CYS A 11 -8.55 -6.27 -8.14
C CYS A 11 -9.61 -6.39 -9.22
N VAL A 12 -9.17 -6.96 -10.34
CA VAL A 12 -10.00 -7.26 -11.52
C VAL A 12 -10.32 -8.76 -11.62
N TYR A 13 -9.59 -9.68 -10.96
CA TYR A 13 -9.83 -11.14 -10.94
C TYR A 13 -9.42 -11.87 -9.64
N ARG A 14 -10.27 -12.76 -9.13
CA ARG A 14 -10.10 -13.51 -7.86
C ARG A 14 -8.95 -14.52 -7.91
N ASN A 15 -8.16 -14.63 -6.84
CA ASN A 15 -7.74 -15.94 -6.26
C ASN A 15 -7.04 -15.82 -4.88
N ALA A 16 -7.39 -16.81 -4.03
CA ALA A 16 -6.92 -17.32 -2.72
C ALA A 16 -6.10 -16.46 -1.72
N ALA A 17 -6.48 -16.53 -0.44
CA ALA A 17 -5.76 -15.92 0.69
C ALA A 17 -6.08 -16.52 2.08
N THR A 18 -5.25 -16.20 3.08
CA THR A 18 -5.16 -16.80 4.44
C THR A 18 -6.19 -16.27 5.45
N ASN A 19 -6.56 -17.07 6.46
CA ASN A 19 -7.70 -16.85 7.37
C ASN A 19 -7.47 -15.84 8.53
N LEU A 20 -6.33 -15.14 8.58
CA LEU A 20 -5.97 -14.25 9.72
C LEU A 20 -6.12 -12.75 9.41
N VAL A 21 -6.44 -12.39 8.17
CA VAL A 21 -6.54 -11.01 7.70
C VAL A 21 -7.88 -10.84 7.00
N ASP A 22 -8.68 -9.87 7.44
CA ASP A 22 -9.92 -9.50 6.78
C ASP A 22 -9.59 -8.94 5.41
N GLN A 23 -10.18 -9.50 4.36
CA GLN A 23 -9.85 -9.11 3.00
C GLN A 23 -11.08 -8.66 2.24
N GLU A 24 -10.93 -7.55 1.56
CA GLU A 24 -11.98 -6.96 0.75
C GLU A 24 -11.46 -6.70 -0.66
N LEU A 25 -12.31 -6.97 -1.65
CA LEU A 25 -12.01 -6.77 -3.04
C LEU A 25 -12.86 -5.61 -3.57
N LEU A 26 -12.20 -4.56 -4.04
CA LEU A 26 -12.87 -3.40 -4.62
C LEU A 26 -12.62 -3.36 -6.13
N PHE A 27 -13.69 -3.37 -6.91
CA PHE A 27 -13.66 -3.31 -8.37
C PHE A 27 -13.74 -1.86 -8.84
N CYS A 28 -12.67 -1.38 -9.48
CA CYS A 28 -12.55 0.04 -9.87
C CYS A 28 -12.76 0.32 -11.36
N GLY A 29 -12.93 -0.72 -12.18
CA GLY A 29 -13.14 -0.62 -13.63
C GLY A 29 -11.91 -0.17 -14.44
N ASN A 30 -11.27 0.94 -14.06
CA ASN A 30 -10.10 1.52 -14.72
C ASN A 30 -9.12 2.13 -13.71
N GLU A 31 -8.02 2.69 -14.21
CA GLU A 31 -6.96 3.27 -13.39
C GLU A 31 -7.44 4.49 -12.57
N SER A 32 -8.18 5.40 -13.19
CA SER A 32 -8.73 6.58 -12.51
C SER A 32 -9.70 6.19 -11.39
N GLY A 33 -10.47 5.12 -11.59
CA GLY A 33 -11.37 4.57 -10.58
C GLY A 33 -10.63 4.09 -9.34
N LYS A 34 -9.40 3.57 -9.47
CA LYS A 34 -8.59 3.18 -8.30
C LYS A 34 -8.22 4.37 -7.44
N LEU A 35 -7.83 5.48 -8.06
CA LEU A 35 -7.51 6.71 -7.35
C LEU A 35 -8.75 7.28 -6.64
N VAL A 36 -9.90 7.27 -7.32
CA VAL A 36 -11.18 7.68 -6.72
C VAL A 36 -11.52 6.81 -5.51
N ALA A 37 -11.40 5.48 -5.63
CA ALA A 37 -11.66 4.57 -4.52
C ALA A 37 -10.67 4.78 -3.36
N PHE A 38 -9.39 5.05 -3.65
CA PHE A 38 -8.41 5.39 -2.61
C PHE A 38 -8.82 6.68 -1.88
N ARG A 39 -9.21 7.73 -2.61
CA ARG A 39 -9.70 8.99 -2.02
C ARG A 39 -10.94 8.77 -1.15
N GLN A 40 -11.87 7.93 -1.58
CA GLN A 40 -13.04 7.56 -0.77
C GLN A 40 -12.64 6.86 0.54
N LEU A 41 -11.67 5.94 0.49
CA LEU A 41 -11.14 5.31 1.71
C LEU A 41 -10.52 6.34 2.67
N VAL A 42 -9.79 7.33 2.12
CA VAL A 42 -9.25 8.44 2.92
C VAL A 42 -10.37 9.25 3.57
N GLN A 43 -11.39 9.64 2.81
CA GLN A 43 -12.55 10.41 3.30
C GLN A 43 -13.36 9.65 4.38
N GLN A 44 -13.43 8.33 4.30
CA GLN A 44 -14.09 7.48 5.30
C GLN A 44 -13.29 7.33 6.61
N GLY A 45 -12.10 7.93 6.71
CA GLY A 45 -11.26 7.89 7.90
C GLY A 45 -10.24 6.77 7.86
N LEU A 46 -9.40 6.77 6.82
CA LEU A 46 -8.25 5.88 6.70
C LEU A 46 -7.35 6.00 7.95
N LYS A 47 -7.07 4.87 8.61
CA LYS A 47 -6.27 4.82 9.84
C LYS A 47 -4.81 4.54 9.52
N PRO A 48 -3.89 5.51 9.63
CA PRO A 48 -2.46 5.26 9.44
C PRO A 48 -1.90 4.34 10.54
N PRO A 49 -0.81 3.60 10.29
CA PRO A 49 -0.02 3.59 9.06
C PRO A 49 -0.63 2.70 7.97
N VAL A 50 -0.60 3.15 6.71
CA VAL A 50 -1.11 2.39 5.56
C VAL A 50 0.00 2.08 4.59
N LEU A 51 0.14 0.79 4.24
CA LEU A 51 1.13 0.31 3.29
C LEU A 51 0.45 0.06 1.94
N VAL A 52 1.01 0.60 0.87
CA VAL A 52 0.44 0.50 -0.48
C VAL A 52 1.44 -0.17 -1.41
N PHE A 53 1.04 -1.27 -2.03
CA PHE A 53 1.85 -1.98 -3.02
C PHE A 53 1.44 -1.61 -4.45
N VAL A 54 2.45 -1.29 -5.26
CA VAL A 54 2.34 -1.02 -6.70
C VAL A 54 3.30 -1.90 -7.50
N GLN A 55 3.00 -2.13 -8.77
CA GLN A 55 3.79 -3.05 -9.60
C GLN A 55 5.12 -2.45 -10.11
N SER A 56 5.22 -1.12 -10.22
CA SER A 56 6.41 -0.47 -10.80
C SER A 56 6.74 0.87 -10.13
N LYS A 57 7.99 1.30 -10.30
CA LYS A 57 8.48 2.59 -9.76
C LYS A 57 7.78 3.80 -10.37
N ASP A 58 7.41 3.72 -11.65
CA ASP A 58 6.73 4.82 -12.33
C ASP A 58 5.30 5.00 -11.79
N ARG A 59 4.61 3.89 -11.53
CA ARG A 59 3.30 3.91 -10.86
C ARG A 59 3.40 4.41 -9.43
N ALA A 60 4.47 4.04 -8.71
CA ALA A 60 4.74 4.55 -7.39
C ALA A 60 4.89 6.09 -7.40
N LYS A 61 5.63 6.64 -8.37
CA LYS A 61 5.80 8.08 -8.57
C LYS A 61 4.50 8.78 -8.97
N GLN A 62 3.69 8.17 -9.82
CA GLN A 62 2.39 8.71 -10.22
C GLN A 62 1.44 8.80 -9.02
N LEU A 63 1.24 7.70 -8.29
CA LEU A 63 0.39 7.69 -7.11
C LEU A 63 0.91 8.64 -6.03
N PHE A 64 2.22 8.69 -5.80
CA PHE A 64 2.82 9.64 -4.86
C PHE A 64 2.45 11.09 -5.17
N LYS A 65 2.52 11.51 -6.45
CA LYS A 65 2.15 12.89 -6.85
C LYS A 65 0.69 13.20 -6.56
N GLU A 66 -0.21 12.27 -6.88
CA GLU A 66 -1.65 12.44 -6.62
C GLU A 66 -1.94 12.55 -5.11
N LEU A 67 -1.34 11.68 -4.29
CA LEU A 67 -1.58 11.71 -2.84
C LEU A 67 -0.94 12.93 -2.16
N ILE A 68 0.20 13.41 -2.65
CA ILE A 68 0.79 14.68 -2.20
C ILE A 68 -0.13 15.86 -2.57
N TYR A 69 -0.67 15.86 -3.80
CA TYR A 69 -1.62 16.88 -4.24
C TYR A 69 -2.87 16.93 -3.36
N ASP A 70 -3.34 15.76 -2.91
CA ASP A 70 -4.45 15.62 -1.96
C ASP A 70 -4.08 16.00 -0.51
N GLY A 71 -2.84 16.44 -0.25
CA GLY A 71 -2.37 16.84 1.08
C GLY A 71 -2.09 15.66 2.04
N ILE A 72 -1.99 14.44 1.52
CA ILE A 72 -1.73 13.26 2.33
C ILE A 72 -0.24 13.18 2.64
N ASN A 73 0.08 12.88 3.89
CA ASN A 73 1.45 12.64 4.32
C ASN A 73 1.92 11.27 3.83
N VAL A 74 2.58 11.26 2.67
CA VAL A 74 2.95 10.05 1.92
C VAL A 74 4.45 10.04 1.62
N ASP A 75 5.05 8.85 1.50
CA ASP A 75 6.38 8.66 0.91
C ASP A 75 6.44 7.37 0.09
N VAL A 76 7.55 7.15 -0.62
CA VAL A 76 7.75 6.05 -1.55
C VAL A 76 9.11 5.36 -1.36
N ILE A 77 9.07 4.02 -1.34
CA ILE A 77 10.25 3.15 -1.40
C ILE A 77 10.25 2.36 -2.71
N HIS A 78 11.34 2.50 -3.48
CA HIS A 78 11.60 1.75 -4.70
C HIS A 78 13.10 1.47 -4.84
N ALA A 79 13.49 0.66 -5.82
CA ALA A 79 14.87 0.19 -6.01
C ALA A 79 15.90 1.34 -6.12
N ASP A 80 15.53 2.46 -6.75
CA ASP A 80 16.44 3.59 -6.94
C ASP A 80 16.76 4.37 -5.62
N ARG A 81 16.10 4.07 -4.49
CA ARG A 81 16.43 4.68 -3.18
C ARG A 81 17.65 4.01 -2.56
N THR A 82 18.56 4.80 -1.98
CA THR A 82 19.70 4.27 -1.22
C THR A 82 19.23 3.58 0.06
N GLN A 83 20.04 2.68 0.63
CA GLN A 83 19.68 1.99 1.88
C GLN A 83 19.36 2.97 3.01
N LEU A 84 20.19 4.00 3.20
CA LEU A 84 19.96 5.05 4.19
C LEU A 84 18.61 5.78 3.99
N GLN A 85 18.25 6.07 2.74
CA GLN A 85 16.95 6.68 2.43
C GLN A 85 15.81 5.73 2.80
N ARG A 86 15.90 4.45 2.45
CA ARG A 86 14.89 3.44 2.81
C ARG A 86 14.73 3.36 4.32
N ASP A 87 15.82 3.28 5.07
CA ASP A 87 15.79 3.18 6.53
C ASP A 87 15.15 4.43 7.18
N ASN A 88 15.46 5.62 6.66
CA ASN A 88 14.85 6.87 7.11
C ASN A 88 13.32 6.90 6.87
N VAL A 89 12.88 6.46 5.70
CA VAL A 89 11.46 6.41 5.34
C VAL A 89 10.72 5.39 6.20
N VAL A 90 11.27 4.16 6.33
CA VAL A 90 10.69 3.12 7.18
C VAL A 90 10.59 3.59 8.64
N ARG A 91 11.62 4.26 9.16
CA ARG A 91 11.58 4.82 10.52
C ARG A 91 10.46 5.85 10.66
N SER A 92 10.37 6.79 9.73
CA SER A 92 9.36 7.86 9.73
C SER A 92 7.94 7.30 9.63
N PHE A 93 7.76 6.24 8.84
CA PHE A 93 6.51 5.49 8.74
C PHE A 93 6.14 4.79 10.05
N ARG A 94 7.09 4.09 10.68
CA ARG A 94 6.85 3.40 11.97
C ARG A 94 6.47 4.35 13.11
N VAL A 95 7.01 5.58 13.12
CA VAL A 95 6.68 6.59 14.14
C VAL A 95 5.44 7.43 13.79
N GLY A 96 4.73 7.11 12.71
CA GLY A 96 3.49 7.79 12.30
C GLY A 96 3.70 9.16 11.65
N ARG A 97 4.96 9.54 11.34
CA ARG A 97 5.27 10.76 10.58
C ARG A 97 4.96 10.64 9.10
N ILE A 98 4.80 9.42 8.58
CA ILE A 98 4.29 9.16 7.23
C ILE A 98 3.02 8.33 7.43
N TRP A 99 1.92 8.75 6.81
CA TRP A 99 0.64 8.08 6.96
C TRP A 99 0.46 6.97 5.94
N VAL A 100 0.92 7.20 4.72
CA VAL A 100 0.84 6.27 3.59
C VAL A 100 2.25 6.00 3.08
N LEU A 101 2.66 4.74 3.02
CA LEU A 101 3.93 4.34 2.42
C LEU A 101 3.65 3.54 1.15
N ILE A 102 4.09 4.06 0.01
CA ILE A 102 4.00 3.37 -1.28
C ILE A 102 5.28 2.56 -1.49
N CYS A 103 5.17 1.29 -1.86
CA CYS A 103 6.32 0.45 -2.14
C CYS A 103 6.10 -0.44 -3.37
N THR A 104 7.20 -0.74 -4.07
CA THR A 104 7.18 -1.77 -5.12
C THR A 104 7.38 -3.15 -4.52
N GLU A 105 6.83 -4.19 -5.16
CA GLU A 105 6.90 -5.57 -4.68
C GLU A 105 8.32 -6.03 -4.31
N LEU A 106 9.31 -5.67 -5.13
CA LEU A 106 10.70 -6.10 -4.93
C LEU A 106 11.28 -5.55 -3.63
N MET A 107 10.85 -4.35 -3.21
CA MET A 107 11.39 -3.66 -2.04
C MET A 107 10.64 -3.95 -0.75
N GLY A 108 9.41 -4.46 -0.83
CA GLY A 108 8.69 -4.89 0.37
C GLY A 108 9.30 -6.14 1.03
N ARG A 109 10.01 -6.97 0.27
CA ARG A 109 10.60 -8.22 0.77
C ARG A 109 11.75 -7.93 1.74
N GLY A 110 11.66 -8.46 2.95
CA GLY A 110 12.67 -8.32 3.99
C GLY A 110 12.59 -7.03 4.80
N ILE A 111 11.67 -6.11 4.46
CA ILE A 111 11.38 -4.94 5.31
C ILE A 111 10.24 -5.30 6.25
N ASP A 112 10.51 -5.20 7.54
CA ASP A 112 9.56 -5.52 8.60
C ASP A 112 8.64 -4.30 8.87
N PHE A 113 7.44 -4.28 8.29
CA PHE A 113 6.47 -3.21 8.48
C PHE A 113 5.51 -3.47 9.66
N ARG A 114 6.05 -3.67 10.88
CA ARG A 114 5.21 -3.83 12.08
C ARG A 114 4.29 -2.63 12.31
N GLY A 115 3.08 -2.90 12.79
CA GLY A 115 2.17 -1.86 13.28
C GLY A 115 1.47 -1.04 12.18
N VAL A 116 1.51 -1.50 10.93
CA VAL A 116 0.59 -1.06 9.88
C VAL A 116 -0.88 -1.29 10.36
N ASN A 117 -1.87 -0.65 9.77
CA ASN A 117 -3.29 -0.92 10.07
C ASN A 117 -4.05 -1.42 8.84
N LEU A 118 -3.57 -1.04 7.65
CA LEU A 118 -4.18 -1.35 6.37
C LEU A 118 -3.09 -1.60 5.34
N VAL A 119 -3.21 -2.71 4.61
CA VAL A 119 -2.40 -2.99 3.43
C VAL A 119 -3.29 -2.88 2.20
N ILE A 120 -2.88 -2.04 1.24
CA ILE A 120 -3.59 -1.83 -0.02
C ILE A 120 -2.74 -2.38 -1.15
N ASN A 121 -3.30 -3.31 -1.90
CA ASN A 121 -2.74 -3.70 -3.18
C ASN A 121 -3.37 -2.83 -4.26
N TYR A 122 -2.71 -1.73 -4.61
CA TYR A 122 -3.21 -0.79 -5.62
C TYR A 122 -3.12 -1.39 -7.04
N ASP A 123 -2.08 -2.18 -7.26
CA ASP A 123 -1.97 -3.06 -8.43
C ASP A 123 -2.18 -4.49 -8.04
N PHE A 124 -3.01 -5.18 -8.82
CA PHE A 124 -3.20 -6.61 -8.65
C PHE A 124 -1.84 -7.30 -8.83
N PRO A 125 -1.41 -8.15 -7.89
CA PRO A 125 -0.16 -8.85 -8.03
C PRO A 125 -0.17 -9.76 -9.26
N PRO A 126 0.97 -9.87 -9.97
CA PRO A 126 1.06 -10.67 -11.20
C PRO A 126 0.95 -12.17 -10.94
N SER A 127 1.07 -12.61 -9.68
CA SER A 127 0.95 -14.02 -9.29
C SER A 127 0.41 -14.19 -7.87
N ALA A 128 -0.15 -15.38 -7.59
CA ALA A 128 -0.57 -15.74 -6.24
C ALA A 128 0.59 -15.75 -5.23
N ILE A 129 1.79 -16.15 -5.66
CA ILE A 129 3.01 -16.10 -4.83
C ILE A 129 3.30 -14.66 -4.42
N ALA A 130 3.26 -13.72 -5.37
CA ALA A 130 3.47 -12.32 -5.08
C ALA A 130 2.40 -11.76 -4.12
N TYR A 131 1.13 -12.16 -4.29
CA TYR A 131 0.04 -11.80 -3.37
C TYR A 131 0.29 -12.26 -1.93
N ILE A 132 0.79 -13.49 -1.73
CA ILE A 132 1.06 -14.07 -0.41
C ILE A 132 2.23 -13.36 0.29
N HIS A 133 3.23 -12.91 -0.47
CA HIS A 133 4.39 -12.19 0.07
C HIS A 133 4.13 -10.71 0.40
N ARG A 134 2.97 -10.16 0.02
CA ARG A 134 2.56 -8.78 0.29
C ARG A 134 1.69 -8.65 1.53
#